data_AF-A0A554V9J4-F1
#
_entry.id   AF-A0A554V9J4-F1
#
_cell.length_a   1.000
_cell.length_b   1.000
_cell.length_c   1.000
_cell.angle_alpha   90.00
_cell.angle_beta   90.00
_cell.angle_gamma   90.00
#
_symmetry.space_group_name_H-M   'P 1'
#
loop_
_entity.id
_entity.type
_entity.pdbx_description
1 polymer ?
#
loop_
_entity_poly.entity_id
_entity_poly.type
_entity_poly.pdbx_seq_one_letter_code
_entity_poly.pdbx_strand_id
1 'polypeptide(L)' 'MSAREDLELAIGDQVAVLDKLTESECAELLAMLEIARRDERQALDESIDGVLAALPWPLRRPAKKIMFGDL' A
#
# COMPACT_ATOMS: atom_id res chain seq x y z
N MET A 1 -12.16 17.66 -5.88
CA MET A 1 -10.77 17.19 -5.82
C MET A 1 -10.43 16.71 -7.21
N SER A 2 -9.28 17.13 -7.76
CA SER A 2 -8.82 16.71 -9.08
C SER A 2 -7.89 15.50 -8.98
N ALA A 3 -7.71 14.75 -10.08
CA ALA A 3 -6.86 13.56 -10.06
C ALA A 3 -5.40 13.90 -9.72
N ARG A 4 -4.97 15.13 -10.03
CA ARG A 4 -3.67 15.68 -9.60
C ARG A 4 -3.58 15.80 -8.08
N GLU A 5 -4.57 16.44 -7.44
CA GLU A 5 -4.60 16.63 -5.98
C GLU A 5 -4.63 15.28 -5.25
N ASP A 6 -5.41 14.33 -5.77
CA ASP A 6 -5.51 12.98 -5.22
C ASP A 6 -4.19 12.21 -5.35
N LEU A 7 -3.48 12.37 -6.48
CA LEU A 7 -2.17 11.77 -6.70
C LEU A 7 -1.08 12.39 -5.81
N GLU A 8 -1.08 13.72 -5.60
CA GLU A 8 -0.16 14.39 -4.67
C GLU A 8 -0.39 13.94 -3.23
N LEU A 9 -1.66 13.86 -2.81
CA LEU A 9 -2.04 13.32 -1.50
C LEU A 9 -1.57 11.87 -1.35
N ALA A 10 -1.75 11.06 -2.40
CA ALA A 10 -1.33 9.67 -2.39
C ALA A 10 0.19 9.54 -2.27
N ILE A 11 0.98 10.32 -3.02
CA ILE A 11 2.45 10.31 -2.95
C ILE A 11 2.96 10.88 -1.61
N GLY A 12 2.20 11.81 -1.01
CA GLY A 12 2.56 12.48 0.24
C GLY A 12 3.53 13.65 0.03
N ASP A 13 3.67 14.14 -1.20
CA ASP A 13 4.52 15.27 -1.56
C ASP A 13 3.95 16.04 -2.77
N GLN A 14 4.34 17.31 -2.89
CA GLN A 14 4.04 18.12 -4.06
C GLN A 14 5.08 17.87 -5.13
N VAL A 15 4.67 17.19 -6.21
CA VAL A 15 5.59 16.80 -7.27
C VAL A 15 5.38 17.70 -8.49
N ALA A 16 6.32 18.63 -8.70
CA ALA A 16 6.28 19.60 -9.81
C ALA A 16 6.20 18.96 -11.22
N VAL A 17 6.50 17.66 -11.35
CA VAL A 17 6.35 16.94 -12.63
C VAL A 17 4.88 16.74 -13.01
N LEU A 18 3.97 16.70 -12.02
CA LEU A 18 2.54 16.47 -12.24
C LEU A 18 1.87 17.66 -12.95
N ASP A 19 2.47 18.86 -12.88
CA ASP A 19 2.02 20.04 -13.65
C ASP A 19 2.14 19.87 -15.17
N LYS A 20 2.92 18.87 -15.60
CA LYS A 20 3.09 18.54 -17.02
C LYS A 20 2.13 17.46 -17.51
N LEU A 21 1.33 16.89 -16.61
CA LEU A 21 0.41 15.81 -16.92
C LEU A 21 -1.02 16.33 -17.06
N THR A 22 -1.77 15.67 -17.93
CA THR A 22 -3.21 15.85 -18.02
C THR A 22 -3.91 15.18 -16.84
N GLU A 23 -5.15 15.59 -16.55
CA GLU A 23 -5.97 14.95 -15.51
C GLU A 23 -6.16 13.44 -15.75
N SER A 24 -6.24 13.01 -17.02
CA SER A 24 -6.35 11.58 -17.36
C SER A 24 -5.07 10.81 -16.99
N GLU A 25 -3.91 11.38 -17.30
CA GLU A 25 -2.62 10.75 -16.97
C GLU A 25 -2.40 10.69 -15.45
N CYS A 26 -2.79 11.75 -14.71
CA CYS A 26 -2.78 11.73 -13.25
C CYS A 26 -3.71 10.64 -12.68
N ALA A 27 -4.90 10.46 -13.25
CA ALA A 27 -5.84 9.42 -12.81
C ALA A 27 -5.28 8.00 -13.08
N GLU A 28 -4.64 7.79 -14.22
CA GLU A 28 -3.99 6.51 -14.54
C GLU A 28 -2.82 6.22 -13.61
N LEU A 29 -1.96 7.21 -13.33
CA LEU A 29 -0.87 7.07 -12.37
C LEU A 29 -1.38 6.76 -10.96
N LEU A 30 -2.45 7.43 -10.52
CA LEU A 30 -3.09 7.17 -9.24
C LEU A 30 -3.60 5.73 -9.16
N ALA A 31 -4.31 5.25 -10.18
CA ALA A 31 -4.80 3.88 -10.23
C ALA A 31 -3.65 2.85 -10.16
N MET A 32 -2.55 3.09 -10.88
CA MET A 32 -1.36 2.22 -10.81
C MET A 32 -0.72 2.23 -9.42
N LEU A 33 -0.63 3.39 -8.77
CA LEU A 33 -0.09 3.51 -7.41
C LEU A 33 -0.96 2.76 -6.40
N GLU A 34 -2.27 2.86 -6.50
CA GLU A 34 -3.21 2.13 -5.63
C GLU A 34 -3.10 0.62 -5.78
N ILE A 35 -2.95 0.14 -7.03
CA ILE A 35 -2.71 -1.28 -7.30
C ILE A 35 -1.38 -1.71 -6.69
N ALA A 36 -0.29 -0.98 -6.93
CA ALA A 36 1.03 -1.30 -6.39
C ALA A 36 1.03 -1.36 -4.86
N ARG A 37 0.34 -0.44 -4.18
CA ARG A 37 0.19 -0.45 -2.72
C ARG A 37 -0.60 -1.65 -2.20
N ARG A 38 -1.64 -2.05 -2.93
CA ARG A 38 -2.41 -3.25 -2.58
C ARG A 38 -1.54 -4.50 -2.70
N ASP A 39 -0.80 -4.61 -3.78
CA ASP A 39 0.09 -5.74 -4.05
C ASP A 39 1.23 -5.80 -3.02
N GLU A 40 1.82 -4.65 -2.67
CA GLU A 40 2.82 -4.54 -1.59
C GLU A 40 2.25 -5.02 -0.25
N ARG A 41 1.04 -4.57 0.12
CA ARG A 41 0.41 -4.99 1.37
C ARG A 41 0.14 -6.49 1.38
N GLN A 42 -0.33 -7.05 0.28
CA GLN A 42 -0.56 -8.49 0.15
C GLN A 42 0.76 -9.27 0.27
N ALA A 43 1.80 -8.85 -0.44
CA ALA A 43 3.11 -9.49 -0.38
C ALA A 43 3.74 -9.43 1.04
N LEU A 44 3.52 -8.32 1.75
CA LEU A 44 3.92 -8.18 3.14
C LEU A 44 3.14 -9.13 4.05
N ASP A 45 1.83 -9.25 3.86
CA ASP A 45 0.98 -10.14 4.65
C ASP A 45 1.38 -11.61 4.47
N GLU A 46 1.63 -12.02 3.23
CA GLU A 46 2.13 -13.35 2.89
C GLU A 46 3.50 -13.63 3.51
N SER A 47 4.39 -12.63 3.53
CA SER A 47 5.71 -12.73 4.17
C SER A 47 5.59 -12.91 5.68
N ILE A 48 4.69 -12.16 6.32
CA ILE A 48 4.39 -12.28 7.76
C ILE A 48 3.84 -13.67 8.07
N ASP A 49 2.87 -14.14 7.29
CA ASP A 49 2.28 -15.46 7.46
C ASP A 49 3.32 -16.57 7.28
N GLY A 50 4.26 -16.40 6.34
CA GLY A 50 5.42 -17.28 6.16
C GLY A 50 6.30 -17.37 7.42
N VAL A 51 6.61 -16.24 8.06
CA VAL A 51 7.37 -16.21 9.33
C VAL A 51 6.59 -16.87 10.46
N LEU A 52 5.29 -16.59 10.56
CA LEU A 52 4.43 -17.12 11.62
C LEU A 52 4.07 -18.60 11.43
N ALA A 53 4.24 -19.15 10.22
CA ALA A 53 4.00 -20.56 9.94
C ALA A 53 4.84 -21.49 10.84
N ALA A 54 6.02 -21.03 11.28
CA ALA A 54 6.89 -21.74 12.23
C ALA A 54 6.29 -21.86 13.65
N LEU A 55 5.31 -21.03 14.00
CA LEU A 55 4.64 -21.09 15.31
C LEU A 55 3.52 -22.15 15.32
N PRO A 56 3.25 -22.75 16.49
CA PRO A 56 2.04 -23.55 16.71
C PRO A 56 0.77 -22.75 16.36
N TRP A 57 -0.18 -23.42 15.71
CA TRP A 57 -1.41 -22.79 15.20
C TRP A 57 -2.16 -21.88 16.20
N PRO A 58 -2.24 -22.16 17.52
CA PRO A 58 -2.98 -21.29 18.45
C PRO A 58 -2.31 -19.93 18.66
N LEU A 59 -0.98 -19.86 18.44
CA LEU A 59 -0.17 -18.68 18.73
C LEU A 59 -0.01 -17.75 17.52
N ARG A 60 -0.29 -18.22 16.31
CA ARG A 60 -0.05 -17.45 15.07
C ARG A 60 -0.79 -16.11 15.05
N ARG A 61 -2.10 -16.10 15.33
CA ARG A 61 -2.92 -14.87 15.36
C ARG A 61 -2.50 -13.90 16.47
N PRO A 62 -2.36 -14.34 17.74
CA PRO A 62 -1.84 -13.48 18.79
C PRO A 62 -0.45 -12.89 18.47
N ALA A 63 0.46 -13.71 17.94
CA ALA A 63 1.80 -13.26 17.56
C ALA A 63 1.75 -12.24 16.42
N LYS A 64 0.91 -12.47 15.38
CA LYS A 64 0.68 -11.51 14.30
C LYS A 64 0.26 -10.15 14.85
N LYS A 65 -0.74 -10.16 15.72
CA LYS A 65 -1.28 -8.94 16.32
C LYS A 65 -0.27 -8.20 17.20
N ILE A 66 0.52 -8.92 17.99
CA ILE A 66 1.52 -8.31 18.89
C ILE A 66 2.70 -7.73 18.10
N MET A 67 3.19 -8.46 17.09
CA MET A 67 4.40 -8.08 16.36
C MET A 67 4.12 -7.09 15.23
N PHE A 68 2.94 -7.18 14.59
CA PHE A 68 2.62 -6.45 13.37
C PHE A 68 1.32 -5.61 13.46
N GLY A 69 0.60 -5.63 14.60
CA GLY A 69 -0.62 -4.83 14.78
C GLY A 69 -1.81 -5.38 13.99
N ASP A 70 -2.66 -4.48 13.47
CA ASP A 70 -3.83 -4.81 12.64
C ASP A 70 -3.52 -4.69 11.13
N LEU A 71 -2.28 -5.01 10.74
CA LEU A 71 -1.84 -5.07 9.34
C LEU A 71 -2.69 -6.04 8.51
#